data_AF-A0AAN7EF85-F1
#
_entry.id   AF-A0AAN7EF85-F1
#
_cell.length_a   1.000
_cell.length_b   1.000
_cell.length_c   1.000
_cell.angle_alpha   90.00
_cell.angle_beta   90.00
_cell.angle_gamma   90.00
#
_symmetry.space_group_name_H-M   'P 1'
#
loop_
_entity.id
_entity.type
_entity.pdbx_description
1 polymer ?
#
loop_
_entity_poly.entity_id
_entity_poly.type
_entity_poly.pdbx_seq_one_letter_code
_entity_poly.pdbx_strand_id
1 'polypeptide(L)'
;MGCCCCFSSWSLLCQTLFLLNLAAYHLAHASSDEYISAIGHPGMKSPDVRVGLEAWNFCNEVGMEAPNMGSPRLADCADLCCPLIIDSLGRTTKCEVHHKVNESDNSLGTGDKFPVTRFKPYTDPDLFAVEKEQYLASLCENGNFDKNTTLCPENGKNISKIITKRNFPCFSEGCMNQPLVYHNYTRLVSLGDQIESLTGGFYGTYDLDADLSKGVGNKSYFSVTWQKNLSTGSWIFSQRLTTSSKYPWLMLYLRADATEGFNGGYHYSGRGIKRKLLESPNFKVKVTLDVKQGGGPNNPCDGDVLTNVTRYSEMIINPATTSRCHADNLVSCPPYHVSRTGEKIYRNETSQFPYSAYHLYCSPGNANYLEEPYDICDPYSNPQAQELVQILPHPEWAVHGYPEKQGDGWVGDSRTWVLDVGALSSRLYFYQDLGTEPARRVWSSINVGTEIYVSSTGMTAEWSVSDFDILVPEDVASSGVSFD
;
A
#
# COMPACT_ATOMS: atom_id res chain seq x y z
N MET A 1 64.86 47.96 -8.24
CA MET A 1 63.43 47.61 -8.09
C MET A 1 63.20 46.29 -8.79
N GLY A 2 62.46 45.35 -8.19
CA GLY A 2 62.13 44.06 -8.83
C GLY A 2 62.64 42.82 -8.09
N CYS A 3 61.86 42.35 -7.11
CA CYS A 3 61.71 40.93 -6.72
C CYS A 3 60.65 40.80 -5.60
N CYS A 4 59.41 41.16 -5.95
CA CYS A 4 58.21 40.72 -5.23
C CYS A 4 57.31 39.97 -6.23
N CYS A 5 56.44 39.09 -5.72
CA CYS A 5 55.35 38.35 -6.41
C CYS A 5 55.51 36.84 -6.70
N CYS A 6 56.59 36.15 -6.31
CA CYS A 6 56.70 34.69 -6.55
C CYS A 6 56.12 33.77 -5.44
N PHE A 7 55.71 34.31 -4.28
CA PHE A 7 55.26 33.47 -3.14
C PHE A 7 53.73 33.37 -2.96
N SER A 8 52.92 34.25 -3.55
CA SER A 8 51.45 34.20 -3.41
C SER A 8 50.79 33.22 -4.38
N SER A 9 51.34 33.06 -5.59
CA SER A 9 50.81 32.15 -6.61
C SER A 9 50.88 30.68 -6.20
N TRP A 10 51.95 30.25 -5.54
CA TRP A 10 52.11 28.87 -5.08
C TRP A 10 51.09 28.48 -4.00
N SER A 11 50.77 29.40 -3.08
CA SER A 11 49.73 29.20 -2.07
C SER A 11 48.35 29.00 -2.72
N LEU A 12 48.03 29.84 -3.71
CA LEU A 12 46.75 29.77 -4.41
C LEU A 12 46.63 28.49 -5.24
N LEU A 13 47.73 28.07 -5.90
CA LEU A 13 47.77 26.84 -6.69
C LEU A 13 47.63 25.58 -5.82
N CYS A 14 48.26 25.55 -4.64
CA CYS A 14 48.07 24.45 -3.69
C CYS A 14 46.65 24.41 -3.13
N GLN A 15 46.03 25.56 -2.85
CA GLN A 15 44.63 25.61 -2.40
C GLN A 15 43.65 25.15 -3.49
N THR A 16 43.83 25.57 -4.75
CA THR A 16 42.98 25.09 -5.85
C THR A 16 43.22 23.62 -6.17
N LEU A 17 44.47 23.12 -6.11
CA LEU A 17 44.76 21.69 -6.23
C LEU A 17 44.16 20.88 -5.08
N PHE A 18 44.17 21.39 -3.84
CA PHE A 18 43.56 20.70 -2.70
C PHE A 18 42.02 20.68 -2.81
N LEU A 19 41.40 21.79 -3.23
CA LEU A 19 39.96 21.86 -3.48
C LEU A 19 39.53 21.01 -4.69
N LEU A 20 40.34 20.95 -5.76
CA LEU A 20 40.10 20.06 -6.90
C LEU A 20 40.28 18.59 -6.53
N ASN A 21 41.23 18.25 -5.65
CA ASN A 21 41.35 16.89 -5.12
C ASN A 21 40.19 16.55 -4.16
N LEU A 22 39.73 17.46 -3.31
CA LEU A 22 38.51 17.24 -2.51
C LEU A 22 37.28 17.06 -3.40
N ALA A 23 37.09 17.93 -4.40
CA ALA A 23 35.98 17.83 -5.35
C ALA A 23 36.06 16.52 -6.15
N ALA A 24 37.25 16.11 -6.61
CA ALA A 24 37.46 14.83 -7.26
C ALA A 24 37.25 13.63 -6.31
N TYR A 25 37.59 13.76 -5.02
CA TYR A 25 37.36 12.72 -4.02
C TYR A 25 35.87 12.58 -3.68
N HIS A 26 35.13 13.70 -3.62
CA HIS A 26 33.67 13.72 -3.48
C HIS A 26 32.93 13.29 -4.75
N LEU A 27 33.49 13.54 -5.94
CA LEU A 27 32.97 13.01 -7.22
C LEU A 27 33.31 11.52 -7.42
N ALA A 28 34.40 11.03 -6.85
CA ALA A 28 34.77 9.61 -6.85
C ALA A 28 34.10 8.82 -5.72
N HIS A 29 33.70 9.49 -4.63
CA HIS A 29 32.79 8.98 -3.59
C HIS A 29 31.35 9.47 -3.80
N ALA A 30 31.01 9.92 -5.01
CA ALA A 30 29.65 9.81 -5.49
C ALA A 30 29.43 8.31 -5.71
N SER A 31 29.05 7.64 -4.62
CA SER A 31 28.41 6.33 -4.62
C SER A 31 27.44 6.32 -5.80
N SER A 32 27.69 5.44 -6.77
CA SER A 32 26.61 5.03 -7.66
C SER A 32 25.69 4.21 -6.78
N ASP A 33 24.77 4.88 -6.07
CA ASP A 33 23.92 4.28 -5.04
C ASP A 33 23.28 3.03 -5.62
N GLU A 34 23.82 1.86 -5.26
CA GLU A 34 23.40 0.60 -5.83
C GLU A 34 22.12 0.20 -5.10
N TYR A 35 21.00 0.26 -5.82
CA TYR A 35 19.69 -0.07 -5.27
C TYR A 35 19.39 -1.53 -5.51
N ILE A 36 19.19 -2.28 -4.43
CA ILE A 36 18.68 -3.65 -4.50
C ILE A 36 17.17 -3.67 -4.18
N SER A 37 16.49 -4.73 -4.62
CA SER A 37 15.08 -4.92 -4.29
C SER A 37 14.90 -5.39 -2.84
N ALA A 38 13.96 -4.76 -2.14
CA ALA A 38 13.51 -5.13 -0.80
C ALA A 38 12.35 -6.14 -0.82
N ILE A 39 11.87 -6.60 -1.99
CA ILE A 39 10.75 -7.56 -2.10
C ILE A 39 11.18 -8.96 -2.55
N GLY A 40 10.38 -9.96 -2.19
CA GLY A 40 10.56 -11.36 -2.57
C GLY A 40 10.72 -11.57 -4.09
N HIS A 41 9.87 -10.89 -4.88
CA HIS A 41 9.80 -11.01 -6.34
C HIS A 41 9.95 -9.64 -7.04
N PRO A 42 11.19 -9.19 -7.31
CA PRO A 42 11.49 -7.87 -7.89
C PRO A 42 10.78 -7.63 -9.23
N GLY A 43 10.25 -6.41 -9.42
CA GLY A 43 9.53 -5.99 -10.63
C GLY A 43 8.34 -6.88 -11.03
N MET A 44 7.78 -7.64 -10.09
CA MET A 44 6.79 -8.70 -10.35
C MET A 44 7.23 -9.73 -11.42
N LYS A 45 8.54 -10.01 -11.53
CA LYS A 45 9.09 -10.83 -12.63
C LYS A 45 9.09 -12.34 -12.41
N SER A 46 8.93 -12.82 -11.18
CA SER A 46 8.92 -14.25 -10.86
C SER A 46 7.94 -15.03 -11.75
N PRO A 47 8.32 -16.18 -12.34
CA PRO A 47 7.40 -17.01 -13.12
C PRO A 47 6.23 -17.53 -12.25
N ASP A 48 6.47 -17.64 -10.95
CA ASP A 48 5.51 -18.06 -9.95
C ASP A 48 4.63 -16.90 -9.48
N VAL A 49 3.48 -17.22 -8.90
CA VAL A 49 2.53 -16.26 -8.35
C VAL A 49 2.29 -16.55 -6.86
N ARG A 50 2.12 -15.47 -6.08
CA ARG A 50 1.82 -15.46 -4.65
C ARG A 50 0.88 -14.29 -4.40
N VAL A 51 -0.40 -14.55 -4.25
CA VAL A 51 -1.44 -13.53 -4.01
C VAL A 51 -2.30 -13.97 -2.83
N GLY A 52 -2.30 -13.18 -1.76
CA GLY A 52 -3.29 -13.27 -0.70
C GLY A 52 -4.43 -12.30 -0.96
N LEU A 53 -5.66 -12.69 -0.62
CA LEU A 53 -6.81 -11.81 -0.56
C LEU A 53 -7.21 -11.58 0.90
N GLU A 54 -7.40 -10.31 1.23
CA GLU A 54 -8.08 -9.87 2.44
C GLU A 54 -9.38 -9.16 2.05
N ALA A 55 -10.50 -9.68 2.55
CA ALA A 55 -11.83 -9.13 2.29
C ALA A 55 -12.67 -9.05 3.57
N TRP A 56 -12.02 -8.79 4.71
CA TRP A 56 -12.65 -8.73 6.03
C TRP A 56 -12.44 -7.37 6.68
N ASN A 57 -13.48 -6.85 7.32
CA ASN A 57 -13.42 -5.60 8.05
C ASN A 57 -13.29 -5.90 9.56
N PHE A 58 -12.05 -6.03 10.02
CA PHE A 58 -11.72 -6.23 11.45
C PHE A 58 -12.20 -5.09 12.35
N CYS A 59 -12.51 -3.92 11.81
CA CYS A 59 -12.97 -2.80 12.62
C CYS A 59 -14.44 -2.82 12.97
N ASN A 60 -15.27 -3.49 12.17
CA ASN A 60 -16.70 -3.53 12.41
C ASN A 60 -17.18 -4.86 13.02
N GLU A 61 -16.26 -5.82 13.28
CA GLU A 61 -16.56 -7.24 13.58
C GLU A 61 -17.71 -7.74 12.71
N VAL A 62 -17.38 -8.16 11.48
CA VAL A 62 -18.38 -8.78 10.57
C VAL A 62 -19.14 -9.90 11.31
N GLY A 63 -18.49 -10.58 12.26
CA GLY A 63 -19.11 -11.33 13.36
C GLY A 63 -19.70 -12.68 12.95
N MET A 64 -19.96 -12.86 11.66
CA MET A 64 -20.38 -14.11 11.02
C MET A 64 -19.79 -14.19 9.61
N GLU A 65 -19.41 -15.38 9.18
CA GLU A 65 -19.02 -15.62 7.79
C GLU A 65 -20.22 -15.44 6.84
N ALA A 66 -19.95 -15.04 5.60
CA ALA A 66 -20.97 -15.03 4.56
C ALA A 66 -21.49 -16.46 4.32
N PRO A 67 -22.82 -16.68 4.19
CA PRO A 67 -23.39 -18.02 4.11
C PRO A 67 -22.77 -18.88 2.99
N ASN A 68 -22.21 -20.03 3.38
CA ASN A 68 -21.51 -20.98 2.51
C ASN A 68 -20.22 -20.46 1.83
N MET A 69 -19.61 -19.39 2.36
CA MET A 69 -18.37 -18.82 1.83
C MET A 69 -17.10 -19.31 2.54
N GLY A 70 -17.24 -19.76 3.79
CA GLY A 70 -16.09 -19.96 4.68
C GLY A 70 -15.38 -18.64 4.98
N SER A 71 -14.18 -18.73 5.54
CA SER A 71 -13.45 -17.54 6.01
C SER A 71 -12.94 -16.67 4.85
N PRO A 72 -13.00 -15.33 4.97
CA PRO A 72 -12.66 -14.32 3.93
C PRO A 72 -11.21 -14.32 3.44
N ARG A 73 -10.32 -15.09 4.07
CA ARG A 73 -8.93 -15.23 3.65
C ARG A 73 -8.83 -16.27 2.56
N LEU A 74 -8.34 -15.86 1.39
CA LEU A 74 -8.03 -16.75 0.29
C LEU A 74 -6.59 -16.51 -0.17
N ALA A 75 -5.97 -17.51 -0.79
CA ALA A 75 -4.69 -17.36 -1.45
C ALA A 75 -4.63 -18.10 -2.79
N ASP A 76 -3.85 -17.56 -3.72
CA ASP A 76 -3.39 -18.25 -4.93
C ASP A 76 -1.86 -18.24 -4.91
N CYS A 77 -1.30 -19.41 -4.70
CA CYS A 77 0.14 -19.64 -4.66
C CYS A 77 0.44 -20.79 -5.58
N ALA A 78 1.00 -20.48 -6.75
CA ALA A 78 1.22 -21.45 -7.80
C ALA A 78 2.61 -21.28 -8.42
N ASP A 79 3.28 -22.41 -8.63
CA ASP A 79 4.60 -22.49 -9.25
C ASP A 79 4.46 -22.93 -10.71
N LEU A 80 5.23 -22.30 -11.61
CA LEU A 80 5.27 -22.68 -13.02
C LEU A 80 6.39 -23.70 -13.24
N CYS A 81 6.03 -24.99 -13.28
CA CYS A 81 6.98 -26.03 -13.64
C CYS A 81 6.99 -26.23 -15.16
N CYS A 82 8.00 -25.69 -15.82
CA CYS A 82 8.34 -25.98 -17.22
C CYS A 82 9.51 -26.98 -17.28
N PRO A 83 9.29 -28.30 -17.09
CA PRO A 83 10.37 -29.27 -17.23
C PRO A 83 10.95 -29.20 -18.65
N LEU A 84 12.28 -29.14 -18.75
CA LEU A 84 13.02 -29.19 -20.02
C LEU A 84 13.34 -30.64 -20.40
N ILE A 85 12.31 -31.47 -20.54
CA ILE A 85 12.45 -32.79 -21.16
C ILE A 85 12.18 -32.62 -22.65
N ILE A 86 13.25 -32.69 -23.43
CA ILE A 86 13.16 -32.97 -24.86
C ILE A 86 12.99 -34.50 -24.95
N ASP A 87 11.82 -34.95 -25.38
CA ASP A 87 11.61 -36.39 -25.61
C ASP A 87 12.50 -36.89 -26.77
N SER A 88 12.62 -38.20 -26.93
CA SER A 88 13.44 -38.80 -28.00
C SER A 88 12.90 -38.52 -29.43
N LEU A 89 11.82 -37.75 -29.57
CA LEU A 89 11.18 -37.31 -30.80
C LEU A 89 11.28 -35.78 -31.01
N GLY A 90 11.97 -35.06 -30.11
CA GLY A 90 12.20 -33.61 -30.20
C GLY A 90 11.07 -32.73 -29.66
N ARG A 91 10.09 -33.29 -28.94
CA ARG A 91 9.03 -32.51 -28.29
C ARG A 91 9.45 -32.07 -26.90
N THR A 92 9.31 -30.77 -26.63
CA THR A 92 9.40 -30.18 -25.30
C THR A 92 8.19 -30.60 -24.45
N THR A 93 8.42 -31.05 -23.22
CA THR A 93 7.35 -31.24 -22.24
C THR A 93 6.55 -29.96 -21.99
N LYS A 94 5.24 -30.13 -21.80
CA LYS A 94 4.30 -29.05 -21.50
C LYS A 94 4.62 -28.46 -20.12
N CYS A 95 4.52 -27.14 -19.96
CA CYS A 95 4.55 -26.56 -18.62
C CYS A 95 3.27 -26.90 -17.86
N GLU A 96 3.39 -27.06 -16.55
CA GLU A 96 2.31 -27.35 -15.62
C GLU A 96 2.30 -26.33 -14.47
N VAL A 97 1.13 -26.11 -13.88
CA VAL A 97 0.93 -25.17 -12.77
C VAL A 97 0.71 -25.96 -11.49
N HIS A 98 1.66 -25.89 -10.57
CA HIS A 98 1.60 -26.59 -9.29
C HIS A 98 1.10 -25.64 -8.21
N HIS A 99 -0.14 -25.85 -7.77
CA HIS A 99 -0.74 -25.08 -6.70
C HIS A 99 -0.24 -25.56 -5.33
N LYS A 100 0.22 -24.64 -4.48
CA LYS A 100 0.53 -24.88 -3.06
C LYS A 100 -0.69 -24.71 -2.16
N VAL A 101 -1.70 -23.98 -2.63
CA VAL A 101 -2.99 -23.73 -1.95
C VAL A 101 -4.10 -24.25 -2.85
N ASN A 102 -4.98 -25.09 -2.30
CA ASN A 102 -6.06 -25.75 -3.01
C ASN A 102 -7.45 -25.28 -2.52
N GLU A 103 -8.51 -25.72 -3.20
CA GLU A 103 -9.90 -25.37 -2.84
C GLU A 103 -10.25 -25.80 -1.42
N SER A 104 -9.71 -26.94 -0.94
CA SER A 104 -9.86 -27.40 0.45
C SER A 104 -9.32 -26.43 1.50
N ASP A 105 -8.36 -25.60 1.12
CA ASP A 105 -7.63 -24.71 2.02
C ASP A 105 -8.30 -23.33 2.00
N ASN A 106 -8.72 -22.87 0.80
CA ASN A 106 -9.49 -21.65 0.61
C ASN A 106 -10.95 -21.76 1.10
N SER A 107 -11.55 -22.96 1.12
CA SER A 107 -12.93 -23.16 1.60
C SER A 107 -13.08 -23.31 3.12
N LEU A 108 -11.97 -23.40 3.88
CA LEU A 108 -12.01 -23.52 5.35
C LEU A 108 -12.82 -22.37 5.97
N GLY A 109 -13.82 -22.73 6.77
CA GLY A 109 -14.67 -21.84 7.55
C GLY A 109 -14.50 -22.01 9.05
N THR A 110 -15.16 -21.13 9.79
CA THR A 110 -15.03 -21.01 11.25
C THR A 110 -15.34 -22.33 11.96
N GLY A 111 -14.38 -22.80 12.77
CA GLY A 111 -14.43 -24.09 13.48
C GLY A 111 -13.90 -25.29 12.70
N ASP A 112 -13.57 -25.16 11.41
CA ASP A 112 -12.99 -26.25 10.63
C ASP A 112 -11.58 -26.62 11.10
N LYS A 113 -11.24 -27.91 10.99
CA LYS A 113 -9.91 -28.41 11.34
C LYS A 113 -8.93 -28.20 10.20
N PHE A 114 -7.93 -27.35 10.44
CA PHE A 114 -6.76 -27.22 9.57
C PHE A 114 -6.08 -28.59 9.33
N PRO A 115 -5.64 -28.89 8.09
CA PRO A 115 -4.87 -30.11 7.78
C PRO A 115 -3.57 -30.27 8.56
N VAL A 116 -3.04 -29.19 9.15
CA VAL A 116 -1.82 -29.20 9.97
C VAL A 116 -2.14 -28.81 11.41
N THR A 117 -1.80 -29.69 12.36
CA THR A 117 -2.19 -29.59 13.79
C THR A 117 -1.60 -28.40 14.56
N ARG A 118 -0.74 -27.58 13.95
CA ARG A 118 -0.17 -26.37 14.59
C ARG A 118 -1.16 -25.19 14.64
N PHE A 119 -2.13 -25.19 13.75
CA PHE A 119 -3.16 -24.13 13.64
C PHE A 119 -4.41 -24.52 14.42
N LYS A 120 -5.02 -23.54 15.08
CA LYS A 120 -6.16 -23.74 15.97
C LYS A 120 -7.51 -23.52 15.25
N PRO A 121 -8.43 -24.49 15.30
CA PRO A 121 -9.78 -24.34 14.75
C PRO A 121 -10.65 -23.47 15.67
N TYR A 122 -10.43 -22.16 15.66
CA TYR A 122 -11.25 -21.21 16.42
C TYR A 122 -12.70 -21.21 15.90
N THR A 123 -13.66 -21.17 16.83
CA THR A 123 -15.10 -20.99 16.53
C THR A 123 -15.52 -19.52 16.50
N ASP A 124 -14.55 -18.63 16.66
CA ASP A 124 -14.67 -17.18 16.55
C ASP A 124 -14.14 -16.80 15.15
N PRO A 125 -14.92 -16.10 14.31
CA PRO A 125 -14.58 -15.91 12.90
C PRO A 125 -13.42 -14.93 12.70
N ASP A 126 -13.25 -13.94 13.58
CA ASP A 126 -12.16 -12.98 13.52
C ASP A 126 -10.82 -13.67 13.87
N LEU A 127 -10.79 -14.45 14.96
CA LEU A 127 -9.64 -15.29 15.32
C LEU A 127 -9.38 -16.40 14.27
N PHE A 128 -10.42 -16.96 13.65
CA PHE A 128 -10.26 -17.99 12.62
C PHE A 128 -9.72 -17.41 11.31
N ALA A 129 -10.20 -16.24 10.87
CA ALA A 129 -9.67 -15.56 9.69
C ALA A 129 -8.17 -15.26 9.86
N VAL A 130 -7.77 -14.79 11.04
CA VAL A 130 -6.37 -14.62 11.43
C VAL A 130 -5.56 -15.93 11.32
N GLU A 131 -6.03 -17.02 11.92
CA GLU A 131 -5.29 -18.29 11.92
C GLU A 131 -5.25 -18.92 10.50
N LYS A 132 -6.29 -18.71 9.68
CA LYS A 132 -6.32 -19.12 8.28
C LYS A 132 -5.35 -18.35 7.41
N GLU A 133 -5.16 -17.04 7.63
CA GLU A 133 -4.10 -16.29 6.94
C GLU A 133 -2.73 -16.91 7.21
N GLN A 134 -2.40 -17.22 8.48
CA GLN A 134 -1.15 -17.91 8.81
C GLN A 134 -1.03 -19.27 8.11
N TYR A 135 -2.12 -20.05 8.08
CA TYR A 135 -2.13 -21.36 7.43
C TYR A 135 -1.84 -21.26 5.94
N LEU A 136 -2.64 -20.48 5.20
CA LEU A 136 -2.49 -20.26 3.76
C LEU A 136 -1.10 -19.73 3.44
N ALA A 137 -0.68 -18.69 4.15
CA ALA A 137 0.61 -18.06 3.91
C ALA A 137 1.76 -19.04 4.22
N SER A 138 1.61 -19.95 5.19
CA SER A 138 2.58 -21.02 5.46
C SER A 138 2.66 -22.11 4.38
N LEU A 139 1.60 -22.32 3.58
CA LEU A 139 1.65 -23.13 2.35
C LEU A 139 2.39 -22.37 1.23
N CYS A 140 2.23 -21.05 1.19
CA CYS A 140 2.95 -20.11 0.32
C CYS A 140 4.38 -19.77 0.78
N GLU A 141 4.92 -20.49 1.77
CA GLU A 141 6.26 -20.33 2.37
C GLU A 141 6.53 -18.98 3.08
N ASN A 142 5.49 -18.31 3.61
CA ASN A 142 5.61 -17.09 4.42
C ASN A 142 4.53 -17.05 5.53
N GLY A 143 4.82 -17.16 6.84
CA GLY A 143 3.76 -16.83 7.83
C GLY A 143 3.97 -17.25 9.28
N ASN A 144 3.62 -16.36 10.21
CA ASN A 144 3.23 -16.62 11.62
C ASN A 144 2.64 -15.33 12.22
N PHE A 145 1.77 -15.41 13.23
CA PHE A 145 1.00 -14.27 13.74
C PHE A 145 0.51 -14.44 15.21
N ASP A 146 0.03 -13.35 15.84
CA ASP A 146 -0.40 -13.24 17.25
C ASP A 146 -1.88 -13.63 17.51
N LYS A 147 -2.26 -13.96 18.75
CA LYS A 147 -3.51 -14.69 19.07
C LYS A 147 -4.59 -13.86 19.75
N ASN A 148 -4.46 -12.53 19.74
CA ASN A 148 -5.36 -11.61 20.45
C ASN A 148 -5.91 -10.54 19.49
N THR A 149 -7.05 -10.82 18.85
CA THR A 149 -7.83 -9.81 18.12
C THR A 149 -9.19 -9.62 18.78
N THR A 150 -9.64 -8.37 18.86
CA THR A 150 -11.00 -7.93 19.26
C THR A 150 -11.39 -6.74 18.38
N LEU A 151 -12.68 -6.35 18.39
CA LEU A 151 -13.24 -5.08 17.88
C LEU A 151 -12.18 -3.99 17.70
N CYS A 152 -12.14 -3.30 16.55
CA CYS A 152 -11.29 -2.10 16.46
C CYS A 152 -11.71 -1.15 17.59
N PRO A 153 -10.80 -0.92 18.54
CA PRO A 153 -11.09 -0.03 19.64
C PRO A 153 -11.18 1.39 19.10
N GLU A 154 -12.00 2.24 19.71
CA GLU A 154 -12.13 3.65 19.33
C GLU A 154 -10.75 4.34 19.49
N ASN A 155 -10.05 4.48 18.36
CA ASN A 155 -8.62 4.84 18.22
C ASN A 155 -7.61 4.07 19.10
N GLY A 156 -7.99 2.98 19.76
CA GLY A 156 -7.15 2.30 20.78
C GLY A 156 -7.82 2.01 22.13
N LYS A 157 -8.98 2.63 22.45
CA LYS A 157 -9.81 2.25 23.62
C LYS A 157 -10.87 1.20 23.30
N ASN A 158 -10.85 0.08 24.01
CA ASN A 158 -11.91 -0.92 23.92
C ASN A 158 -13.22 -0.35 24.49
N ILE A 159 -14.28 -0.28 23.69
CA ILE A 159 -15.55 0.42 24.02
C ILE A 159 -16.77 -0.50 24.01
N SER A 160 -17.62 -0.37 25.02
CA SER A 160 -18.83 -1.19 25.17
C SER A 160 -20.00 -0.81 24.24
N LYS A 161 -19.92 0.36 23.59
CA LYS A 161 -20.90 0.86 22.62
C LYS A 161 -20.32 2.07 21.89
N ILE A 162 -20.50 2.14 20.57
CA ILE A 162 -20.11 3.30 19.76
C ILE A 162 -21.11 4.44 20.03
N ILE A 163 -20.61 5.62 20.41
CA ILE A 163 -21.42 6.81 20.73
C ILE A 163 -20.97 8.00 19.86
N THR A 164 -21.17 7.87 18.55
CA THR A 164 -20.94 8.98 17.61
C THR A 164 -22.10 9.96 17.58
N LYS A 165 -21.79 11.25 17.38
CA LYS A 165 -22.75 12.22 16.82
C LYS A 165 -22.70 12.29 15.29
N ARG A 166 -21.65 11.73 14.67
CA ARG A 166 -21.55 11.57 13.22
C ARG A 166 -22.29 10.32 12.77
N ASN A 167 -23.10 10.47 11.73
CA ASN A 167 -23.84 9.39 11.08
C ASN A 167 -22.88 8.53 10.23
N PHE A 168 -21.93 7.84 10.86
CA PHE A 168 -21.39 6.64 10.24
C PHE A 168 -22.59 5.72 9.96
N PRO A 169 -22.82 5.30 8.71
CA PRO A 169 -24.14 4.81 8.30
C PRO A 169 -24.54 3.51 8.99
N CYS A 170 -23.60 2.85 9.66
CA CYS A 170 -23.70 1.43 9.93
C CYS A 170 -22.64 0.96 10.96
N PHE A 171 -23.11 0.57 12.16
CA PHE A 171 -22.38 -0.26 13.13
C PHE A 171 -23.39 -1.17 13.86
N SER A 172 -23.42 -2.47 13.55
CA SER A 172 -24.27 -3.51 14.18
C SER A 172 -24.12 -4.85 13.44
N GLU A 173 -24.68 -5.92 13.99
CA GLU A 173 -24.87 -7.19 13.26
C GLU A 173 -25.59 -6.97 11.91
N GLY A 174 -25.11 -7.62 10.84
CA GLY A 174 -25.68 -7.50 9.48
C GLY A 174 -25.35 -6.18 8.74
N CYS A 175 -24.58 -5.30 9.37
CA CYS A 175 -24.22 -3.99 8.85
C CYS A 175 -23.31 -4.04 7.61
N MET A 176 -22.08 -4.51 7.80
CA MET A 176 -21.09 -4.77 6.76
C MET A 176 -20.89 -6.27 6.72
N ASN A 177 -21.17 -6.86 5.58
CA ASN A 177 -21.05 -8.29 5.39
C ASN A 177 -19.63 -8.63 4.93
N GLN A 178 -19.15 -9.83 5.22
CA GLN A 178 -18.12 -10.45 4.39
C GLN A 178 -18.66 -10.49 2.95
N PRO A 179 -17.88 -10.10 1.94
CA PRO A 179 -18.34 -10.24 0.56
C PRO A 179 -18.37 -11.71 0.15
N LEU A 180 -19.25 -12.03 -0.81
CA LEU A 180 -19.09 -13.24 -1.59
C LEU A 180 -17.77 -13.12 -2.37
N VAL A 181 -16.88 -14.11 -2.24
CA VAL A 181 -15.59 -14.16 -2.92
C VAL A 181 -15.54 -15.41 -3.80
N TYR A 182 -15.07 -15.23 -5.03
CA TYR A 182 -14.89 -16.31 -6.00
C TYR A 182 -13.46 -16.29 -6.52
N HIS A 183 -12.88 -17.48 -6.66
CA HIS A 183 -11.50 -17.67 -7.06
C HIS A 183 -11.41 -18.36 -8.42
N ASN A 184 -10.78 -17.69 -9.38
CA ASN A 184 -10.27 -18.30 -10.60
C ASN A 184 -8.81 -18.69 -10.38
N TYR A 185 -8.56 -19.96 -10.03
CA TYR A 185 -7.21 -20.52 -9.88
C TYR A 185 -6.30 -20.21 -11.07
N THR A 186 -5.05 -19.89 -10.76
CA THR A 186 -3.99 -19.64 -11.75
C THR A 186 -3.89 -20.80 -12.73
N ARG A 187 -3.99 -20.50 -14.03
CA ARG A 187 -3.92 -21.49 -15.10
C ARG A 187 -3.13 -20.98 -16.29
N LEU A 188 -2.55 -21.93 -17.01
CA LEU A 188 -1.99 -21.68 -18.34
C LEU A 188 -3.12 -21.43 -19.34
N VAL A 189 -2.96 -20.38 -20.13
CA VAL A 189 -3.74 -20.12 -21.34
C VAL A 189 -2.85 -20.44 -22.53
N SER A 190 -3.30 -21.36 -23.37
CA SER A 190 -2.60 -21.81 -24.56
C SER A 190 -3.49 -21.63 -25.78
N LEU A 191 -2.92 -21.11 -26.86
CA LEU A 191 -3.56 -21.02 -28.17
C LEU A 191 -2.86 -22.01 -29.11
N GLY A 192 -3.50 -23.15 -29.37
CA GLY A 192 -2.85 -24.28 -30.01
C GLY A 192 -1.71 -24.85 -29.16
N ASP A 193 -0.55 -25.09 -29.78
CA ASP A 193 0.62 -25.68 -29.12
C ASP A 193 1.50 -24.68 -28.35
N GLN A 194 1.15 -23.37 -28.35
CA GLN A 194 1.92 -22.32 -27.67
C GLN A 194 1.24 -21.85 -26.37
N ILE A 195 2.05 -21.66 -25.32
CA ILE A 195 1.63 -20.98 -24.09
C ILE A 195 1.64 -19.47 -24.37
N GLU A 196 0.47 -18.83 -24.24
CA GLU A 196 0.35 -17.38 -24.43
C GLU A 196 0.47 -16.61 -23.13
N SER A 197 -0.01 -17.17 -22.01
CA SER A 197 0.04 -16.50 -20.71
C SER A 197 -0.29 -17.45 -19.54
N LEU A 198 0.01 -16.99 -18.32
CA LEU A 198 -0.62 -17.47 -17.10
C LEU A 198 -1.66 -16.43 -16.65
N THR A 199 -2.82 -16.88 -16.17
CA THR A 199 -3.81 -15.98 -15.57
C THR A 199 -4.58 -16.62 -14.42
N GLY A 200 -4.94 -15.82 -13.43
CA GLY A 200 -5.85 -16.15 -12.35
C GLY A 200 -6.55 -14.88 -11.86
N GLY A 201 -7.41 -15.00 -10.85
CA GLY A 201 -8.04 -13.82 -10.26
C GLY A 201 -9.00 -14.10 -9.12
N PHE A 202 -9.18 -13.11 -8.25
CA PHE A 202 -10.29 -13.04 -7.30
C PHE A 202 -11.35 -12.08 -7.81
N TYR A 203 -12.62 -12.36 -7.57
CA TYR A 203 -13.73 -11.45 -7.83
C TYR A 203 -14.85 -11.68 -6.82
N GLY A 204 -15.73 -10.70 -6.64
CA GLY A 204 -16.74 -10.80 -5.60
C GLY A 204 -17.65 -9.60 -5.47
N THR A 205 -18.51 -9.64 -4.46
CA THR A 205 -19.54 -8.63 -4.19
C THR A 205 -19.92 -8.61 -2.71
N TYR A 206 -20.17 -7.42 -2.15
CA TYR A 206 -20.71 -7.28 -0.79
C TYR A 206 -22.25 -7.48 -0.78
N ASP A 207 -22.91 -7.43 -1.94
CA ASP A 207 -24.34 -7.68 -2.10
C ASP A 207 -24.61 -9.19 -2.10
N LEU A 208 -24.78 -9.78 -0.91
CA LEU A 208 -24.99 -11.24 -0.72
C LEU A 208 -26.19 -11.84 -1.48
N ASP A 209 -27.14 -11.00 -1.93
CA ASP A 209 -28.30 -11.38 -2.74
C ASP A 209 -28.04 -11.31 -4.25
N ALA A 210 -26.83 -10.92 -4.68
CA ALA A 210 -26.46 -10.78 -6.08
C ALA A 210 -26.19 -12.13 -6.75
N ASP A 211 -26.74 -12.30 -7.95
CA ASP A 211 -26.43 -13.43 -8.83
C ASP A 211 -25.48 -12.96 -9.93
N LEU A 212 -24.16 -13.07 -9.68
CA LEU A 212 -23.13 -12.64 -10.62
C LEU A 212 -23.18 -13.37 -11.97
N SER A 213 -23.84 -14.54 -12.08
CA SER A 213 -24.04 -15.24 -13.36
C SER A 213 -24.92 -14.45 -14.34
N LYS A 214 -25.75 -13.54 -13.82
CA LYS A 214 -26.60 -12.62 -14.61
C LYS A 214 -25.92 -11.26 -14.86
N GLY A 215 -24.66 -11.11 -14.44
CA GLY A 215 -23.90 -9.86 -14.49
C GLY A 215 -24.08 -8.99 -13.23
N VAL A 216 -23.22 -7.98 -13.10
CA VAL A 216 -23.11 -7.14 -11.88
C VAL A 216 -24.32 -6.21 -11.69
N GLY A 217 -24.89 -5.68 -12.77
CA GLY A 217 -26.01 -4.74 -12.70
C GLY A 217 -25.68 -3.49 -11.87
N ASN A 218 -26.47 -3.24 -10.83
CA ASN A 218 -26.30 -2.12 -9.88
C ASN A 218 -25.70 -2.55 -8.53
N LYS A 219 -25.18 -3.78 -8.45
CA LYS A 219 -24.59 -4.36 -7.23
C LYS A 219 -23.12 -3.94 -7.09
N SER A 220 -22.61 -4.03 -5.87
CA SER A 220 -21.20 -3.82 -5.59
C SER A 220 -20.40 -4.92 -6.27
N TYR A 221 -19.18 -4.61 -6.70
CA TYR A 221 -18.32 -5.61 -7.32
C TYR A 221 -16.85 -5.25 -7.14
N PHE A 222 -16.03 -6.26 -6.94
CA PHE A 222 -14.59 -6.12 -7.10
C PHE A 222 -14.05 -7.25 -7.96
N SER A 223 -12.94 -7.00 -8.65
CA SER A 223 -12.10 -8.06 -9.19
C SER A 223 -10.65 -7.65 -9.26
N VAL A 224 -9.76 -8.59 -8.94
CA VAL A 224 -8.32 -8.50 -9.13
C VAL A 224 -7.90 -9.70 -9.96
N THR A 225 -7.57 -9.48 -11.23
CA THR A 225 -7.07 -10.52 -12.14
C THR A 225 -5.59 -10.30 -12.41
N TRP A 226 -4.77 -11.33 -12.32
CA TRP A 226 -3.37 -11.27 -12.73
C TRP A 226 -3.18 -11.97 -14.08
N GLN A 227 -2.31 -11.41 -14.92
CA GLN A 227 -1.90 -11.97 -16.19
C GLN A 227 -0.39 -11.83 -16.36
N LYS A 228 0.29 -12.90 -16.80
CA LYS A 228 1.74 -12.85 -17.06
C LYS A 228 1.99 -12.22 -18.44
N ASN A 229 2.65 -11.06 -18.46
CA ASN A 229 3.13 -10.47 -19.70
C ASN A 229 4.45 -11.16 -20.11
N LEU A 230 4.40 -12.02 -21.12
CA LEU A 230 5.57 -12.75 -21.60
C LEU A 230 6.63 -11.84 -22.25
N SER A 231 6.27 -10.64 -22.71
CA SER A 231 7.23 -9.73 -23.37
C SER A 231 8.11 -8.94 -22.39
N THR A 232 7.55 -8.52 -21.25
CA THR A 232 8.31 -7.82 -20.18
C THR A 232 8.78 -8.75 -19.06
N GLY A 233 8.18 -9.95 -18.99
CA GLY A 233 8.31 -10.88 -17.87
C GLY A 233 7.55 -10.46 -16.61
N SER A 234 6.88 -9.30 -16.58
CA SER A 234 6.17 -8.83 -15.39
C SER A 234 4.74 -9.41 -15.31
N TRP A 235 4.23 -9.59 -14.09
CA TRP A 235 2.78 -9.77 -13.88
C TRP A 235 2.07 -8.42 -14.02
N ILE A 236 0.96 -8.41 -14.76
CA ILE A 236 0.01 -7.30 -14.79
C ILE A 236 -1.15 -7.69 -13.89
N PHE A 237 -1.34 -6.95 -12.81
CA PHE A 237 -2.55 -7.01 -11.99
C PHE A 237 -3.53 -5.99 -12.56
N SER A 238 -4.74 -6.42 -12.91
CA SER A 238 -5.84 -5.56 -13.34
C SER A 238 -6.93 -5.58 -12.27
N GLN A 239 -7.29 -4.40 -11.78
CA GLN A 239 -8.24 -4.18 -10.70
C GLN A 239 -9.49 -3.48 -11.20
N ARG A 240 -10.63 -3.86 -10.65
CA ARG A 240 -11.91 -3.16 -10.78
C ARG A 240 -12.57 -3.06 -9.43
N LEU A 241 -13.13 -1.90 -9.12
CA LEU A 241 -13.98 -1.69 -7.96
C LEU A 241 -15.25 -0.94 -8.38
N THR A 242 -16.41 -1.42 -7.96
CA THR A 242 -17.73 -0.85 -8.22
C THR A 242 -18.50 -0.75 -6.91
N THR A 243 -18.94 0.45 -6.53
CA THR A 243 -19.85 0.68 -5.39
C THR A 243 -21.33 0.45 -5.76
N SER A 244 -22.18 0.21 -4.76
CA SER A 244 -23.64 0.17 -4.92
C SER A 244 -24.33 1.15 -3.98
N SER A 245 -25.65 1.30 -4.08
CA SER A 245 -26.42 2.08 -3.10
C SER A 245 -26.39 1.47 -1.70
N LYS A 246 -26.14 0.16 -1.56
CA LYS A 246 -25.97 -0.52 -0.27
C LYS A 246 -24.54 -0.36 0.27
N TYR A 247 -23.55 -0.37 -0.61
CA TYR A 247 -22.13 -0.17 -0.28
C TYR A 247 -21.57 1.02 -1.07
N PRO A 248 -21.92 2.26 -0.66
CA PRO A 248 -21.56 3.48 -1.40
C PRO A 248 -20.11 3.91 -1.15
N TRP A 249 -19.43 3.28 -0.20
CA TRP A 249 -18.02 3.47 0.14
C TRP A 249 -17.32 2.11 0.11
N LEU A 250 -16.31 1.95 -0.74
CA LEU A 250 -15.47 0.75 -0.83
C LEU A 250 -14.03 1.13 -1.15
N MET A 251 -13.11 0.26 -0.73
CA MET A 251 -11.67 0.36 -0.98
C MET A 251 -11.15 -0.93 -1.62
N LEU A 252 -10.16 -0.82 -2.50
CA LEU A 252 -9.42 -1.96 -3.04
C LEU A 252 -7.98 -1.55 -3.33
N TYR A 253 -7.04 -2.19 -2.64
CA TYR A 253 -5.61 -1.92 -2.74
C TYR A 253 -4.82 -3.19 -3.04
N LEU A 254 -3.87 -3.08 -3.95
CA LEU A 254 -2.72 -3.98 -4.01
C LEU A 254 -1.72 -3.51 -2.93
N ARG A 255 -1.37 -4.38 -1.99
CA ARG A 255 -0.46 -4.05 -0.87
C ARG A 255 0.83 -4.84 -0.93
N ALA A 256 1.93 -4.18 -0.59
CA ALA A 256 3.23 -4.78 -0.29
C ALA A 256 3.57 -4.54 1.18
N ASP A 257 3.04 -5.43 2.03
CA ASP A 257 3.31 -5.48 3.46
C ASP A 257 4.70 -6.09 3.76
N ALA A 258 5.24 -5.82 4.95
CA ALA A 258 6.50 -6.37 5.43
C ALA A 258 6.34 -7.79 6.01
N THR A 259 7.44 -8.54 6.11
CA THR A 259 7.51 -9.84 6.79
C THR A 259 7.41 -9.75 8.32
N GLU A 260 7.50 -8.52 8.86
CA GLU A 260 7.41 -8.18 10.28
C GLU A 260 6.85 -6.75 10.46
N GLY A 261 6.28 -6.45 11.63
CA GLY A 261 5.64 -5.15 11.93
C GLY A 261 4.18 -5.05 11.48
N PHE A 262 3.51 -3.94 11.82
CA PHE A 262 2.06 -3.80 11.67
C PHE A 262 1.61 -3.64 10.20
N ASN A 263 0.82 -4.57 9.68
CA ASN A 263 0.37 -4.54 8.27
C ASN A 263 -0.81 -3.59 8.05
N GLY A 264 -0.84 -2.87 6.93
CA GLY A 264 -2.04 -2.19 6.40
C GLY A 264 -2.84 -1.22 7.30
N GLY A 265 -2.40 -0.93 8.53
CA GLY A 265 -3.18 -0.22 9.56
C GLY A 265 -3.79 -1.13 10.64
N TYR A 266 -3.65 -2.45 10.56
CA TYR A 266 -4.07 -3.37 11.61
C TYR A 266 -3.13 -3.33 12.82
N HIS A 267 -3.66 -3.66 14.00
CA HIS A 267 -2.93 -3.67 15.27
C HIS A 267 -1.95 -4.86 15.41
N TYR A 268 -1.56 -5.49 14.30
CA TYR A 268 -1.02 -6.84 14.30
C TYR A 268 0.08 -7.11 13.25
N SER A 269 0.99 -8.05 13.52
CA SER A 269 2.15 -8.34 12.66
C SER A 269 1.86 -9.42 11.63
N GLY A 270 1.40 -9.02 10.43
CA GLY A 270 1.23 -9.94 9.30
C GLY A 270 2.54 -10.22 8.56
N ARG A 271 2.45 -10.95 7.44
CA ARG A 271 3.61 -11.21 6.55
C ARG A 271 3.27 -10.95 5.10
N GLY A 272 3.80 -9.87 4.55
CA GLY A 272 3.78 -9.58 3.12
C GLY A 272 5.08 -9.94 2.40
N ILE A 273 5.26 -9.33 1.22
CA ILE A 273 6.36 -9.64 0.30
C ILE A 273 7.65 -8.84 0.55
N LYS A 274 7.65 -7.82 1.41
CA LYS A 274 8.89 -7.04 1.70
C LYS A 274 9.71 -7.76 2.77
N ARG A 275 10.98 -8.02 2.45
CA ARG A 275 11.94 -8.78 3.27
C ARG A 275 12.41 -8.04 4.53
N LYS A 276 12.15 -6.74 4.62
CA LYS A 276 12.49 -5.89 5.77
C LYS A 276 11.52 -4.70 5.89
N LEU A 277 11.50 -4.08 7.06
CA LEU A 277 10.92 -2.75 7.25
C LEU A 277 11.69 -1.69 6.44
N LEU A 278 10.96 -0.72 5.87
CA LEU A 278 11.53 0.39 5.12
C LEU A 278 11.68 1.61 6.03
N GLU A 279 12.77 2.36 5.92
CA GLU A 279 12.98 3.57 6.72
C GLU A 279 13.32 4.77 5.82
N SER A 280 12.62 5.89 6.03
CA SER A 280 12.90 7.13 5.31
C SER A 280 14.21 7.77 5.80
N PRO A 281 15.03 8.37 4.91
CA PRO A 281 14.74 8.65 3.50
C PRO A 281 15.13 7.53 2.52
N ASN A 282 15.54 6.35 2.98
CA ASN A 282 16.42 5.44 2.23
C ASN A 282 15.66 4.37 1.43
N PHE A 283 14.60 4.74 0.71
CA PHE A 283 13.92 3.81 -0.21
C PHE A 283 13.13 4.50 -1.33
N LYS A 284 13.02 3.81 -2.47
CA LYS A 284 12.24 4.22 -3.64
C LYS A 284 11.21 3.15 -3.98
N VAL A 285 10.10 3.53 -4.62
CA VAL A 285 9.09 2.60 -5.13
C VAL A 285 9.00 2.77 -6.64
N LYS A 286 9.19 1.68 -7.36
CA LYS A 286 8.96 1.62 -8.81
C LYS A 286 7.58 1.01 -9.04
N VAL A 287 6.80 1.60 -9.94
CA VAL A 287 5.47 1.08 -10.31
C VAL A 287 5.06 1.53 -11.70
N THR A 288 4.61 0.62 -12.55
CA THR A 288 3.84 0.96 -13.76
C THR A 288 2.37 1.02 -13.39
N LEU A 289 1.73 2.16 -13.64
CA LEU A 289 0.31 2.40 -13.36
C LEU A 289 -0.41 2.82 -14.65
N ASP A 290 -1.57 2.22 -14.87
CA ASP A 290 -2.46 2.48 -16.01
C ASP A 290 -3.90 2.60 -15.51
N VAL A 291 -4.41 3.82 -15.41
CA VAL A 291 -5.79 4.08 -14.98
C VAL A 291 -6.71 3.98 -16.21
N LYS A 292 -7.68 3.07 -16.18
CA LYS A 292 -8.72 2.94 -17.22
C LYS A 292 -9.93 3.82 -16.91
N GLN A 293 -10.36 3.84 -15.65
CA GLN A 293 -11.50 4.61 -15.18
C GLN A 293 -11.28 5.04 -13.72
N GLY A 294 -11.60 6.30 -13.39
CA GLY A 294 -11.46 6.83 -12.04
C GLY A 294 -12.74 6.80 -11.20
N GLY A 295 -12.56 6.70 -9.87
CA GLY A 295 -13.64 6.81 -8.88
C GLY A 295 -14.19 8.24 -8.72
N GLY A 296 -15.26 8.36 -7.92
CA GLY A 296 -15.98 9.62 -7.66
C GLY A 296 -15.28 10.62 -6.74
N PRO A 297 -15.98 11.70 -6.32
CA PRO A 297 -15.44 12.76 -5.46
C PRO A 297 -15.37 12.40 -3.96
N ASN A 298 -14.42 13.01 -3.23
CA ASN A 298 -14.08 12.68 -1.83
C ASN A 298 -14.71 13.64 -0.79
N ASN A 299 -15.02 13.17 0.43
CA ASN A 299 -15.49 13.96 1.61
C ASN A 299 -14.73 13.57 2.95
N PRO A 300 -14.91 14.22 4.14
CA PRO A 300 -14.10 14.01 5.39
C PRO A 300 -14.79 13.38 6.67
N CYS A 301 -14.00 12.97 7.70
CA CYS A 301 -14.35 12.23 8.97
C CYS A 301 -13.49 12.58 10.24
N ASP A 302 -13.81 12.13 11.50
CA ASP A 302 -13.19 12.56 12.82
C ASP A 302 -13.22 11.64 14.11
N GLY A 303 -12.14 11.56 14.94
CA GLY A 303 -12.17 11.76 16.44
C GLY A 303 -11.87 10.67 17.55
N ASP A 304 -10.79 10.85 18.35
CA ASP A 304 -10.44 10.46 19.80
C ASP A 304 -10.57 9.01 20.38
N VAL A 305 -9.64 8.32 21.10
CA VAL A 305 -8.14 8.25 21.29
C VAL A 305 -7.71 6.91 21.96
N LEU A 306 -6.59 6.22 21.61
CA LEU A 306 -5.37 6.09 22.47
C LEU A 306 -4.17 5.17 22.06
N THR A 307 -2.97 5.79 22.16
CA THR A 307 -1.58 5.28 22.38
C THR A 307 -0.66 4.98 21.20
N ASN A 308 -1.10 4.32 20.13
CA ASN A 308 -0.30 4.23 18.89
C ASN A 308 -0.98 5.03 17.76
N VAL A 309 -0.19 5.45 16.77
CA VAL A 309 -0.67 6.23 15.61
C VAL A 309 -0.31 5.52 14.30
N THR A 310 -1.31 5.10 13.54
CA THR A 310 -1.12 4.70 12.14
C THR A 310 -0.94 5.96 11.29
N ARG A 311 0.16 6.03 10.54
CA ARG A 311 0.50 7.20 9.70
C ARG A 311 0.39 6.88 8.22
N TYR A 312 -0.28 7.77 7.49
CA TYR A 312 -0.53 7.64 6.06
C TYR A 312 0.11 8.81 5.29
N SER A 313 0.85 8.47 4.23
CA SER A 313 1.47 9.40 3.27
C SER A 313 0.93 9.07 1.89
N GLU A 314 -0.02 9.86 1.39
CA GLU A 314 -0.83 9.50 0.22
C GLU A 314 -0.75 10.55 -0.89
N MET A 315 -0.67 10.09 -2.14
CA MET A 315 -0.75 10.95 -3.33
C MET A 315 -2.06 10.66 -4.09
N ILE A 316 -2.95 11.64 -4.18
CA ILE A 316 -4.21 11.49 -4.92
C ILE A 316 -4.01 11.99 -6.35
N ILE A 317 -3.94 11.08 -7.32
CA ILE A 317 -3.69 11.41 -8.74
C ILE A 317 -4.95 11.76 -9.55
N ASN A 318 -6.15 11.60 -8.99
CA ASN A 318 -7.40 11.93 -9.69
C ASN A 318 -7.47 13.45 -9.94
N PRO A 319 -7.44 13.94 -11.20
CA PRO A 319 -7.38 15.36 -11.52
C PRO A 319 -8.64 16.15 -11.15
N ALA A 320 -9.76 15.47 -10.87
CA ALA A 320 -10.96 16.10 -10.32
C ALA A 320 -10.81 16.47 -8.83
N THR A 321 -9.76 15.99 -8.17
CA THR A 321 -9.47 16.29 -6.75
C THR A 321 -8.86 17.68 -6.65
N THR A 322 -9.65 18.63 -6.14
CA THR A 322 -9.13 19.92 -5.68
C THR A 322 -8.47 19.76 -4.33
N SER A 323 -7.61 20.70 -3.95
CA SER A 323 -7.18 20.83 -2.56
C SER A 323 -8.38 21.09 -1.62
N ARG A 324 -8.23 20.80 -0.32
CA ARG A 324 -9.00 21.41 0.78
C ARG A 324 -8.12 22.31 1.66
N CYS A 325 -6.80 22.15 1.58
CA CYS A 325 -5.82 22.99 2.25
C CYS A 325 -5.70 24.33 1.51
N HIS A 326 -6.18 25.41 2.11
CA HIS A 326 -6.22 26.74 1.50
C HIS A 326 -5.89 27.82 2.53
N ALA A 327 -5.54 29.03 2.07
CA ALA A 327 -5.27 30.17 2.94
C ALA A 327 -6.48 30.59 3.82
N ASP A 328 -7.70 30.28 3.37
CA ASP A 328 -8.97 30.48 4.09
C ASP A 328 -9.48 29.21 4.81
N ASN A 329 -8.84 28.04 4.60
CA ASN A 329 -9.18 26.77 5.24
C ASN A 329 -7.95 26.05 5.81
N LEU A 330 -7.27 26.72 6.76
CA LEU A 330 -6.03 26.25 7.38
C LEU A 330 -6.19 24.97 8.23
N VAL A 331 -7.43 24.62 8.61
CA VAL A 331 -7.76 23.43 9.41
C VAL A 331 -7.38 22.13 8.70
N SER A 332 -7.41 22.14 7.35
CA SER A 332 -7.04 21.02 6.48
C SER A 332 -5.58 21.09 6.00
N CYS A 333 -4.76 22.01 6.53
CA CYS A 333 -3.36 22.18 6.17
C CYS A 333 -2.40 21.71 7.28
N PRO A 334 -1.26 21.09 6.95
CA PRO A 334 -0.23 20.82 7.93
C PRO A 334 0.34 22.14 8.50
N PRO A 335 0.73 22.21 9.78
CA PRO A 335 1.23 23.43 10.43
C PRO A 335 2.35 24.15 9.67
N TYR A 336 3.26 23.39 9.08
CA TYR A 336 4.30 23.92 8.19
C TYR A 336 4.60 22.96 7.04
N HIS A 337 5.12 23.53 5.95
CA HIS A 337 5.76 22.85 4.84
C HIS A 337 7.28 22.89 5.04
N VAL A 338 8.00 21.82 4.64
CA VAL A 338 9.46 21.81 4.58
C VAL A 338 9.89 21.91 3.13
N SER A 339 10.47 23.04 2.74
CA SER A 339 10.90 23.33 1.37
C SER A 339 12.03 22.38 0.90
N ARG A 340 12.36 22.44 -0.39
CA ARG A 340 13.49 21.68 -0.96
C ARG A 340 14.84 21.99 -0.32
N THR A 341 14.99 23.17 0.29
CA THR A 341 16.22 23.59 1.00
C THR A 341 16.17 23.30 2.50
N GLY A 342 15.10 22.68 3.01
CA GLY A 342 14.89 22.39 4.43
C GLY A 342 14.27 23.54 5.23
N GLU A 343 13.89 24.64 4.58
CA GLU A 343 13.23 25.78 5.23
C GLU A 343 11.81 25.41 5.66
N LYS A 344 11.44 25.77 6.90
CA LYS A 344 10.07 25.63 7.40
C LYS A 344 9.27 26.88 7.02
N ILE A 345 8.25 26.68 6.18
CA ILE A 345 7.29 27.70 5.78
C ILE A 345 5.97 27.39 6.49
N TYR A 346 5.52 28.27 7.37
CA TYR A 346 4.30 28.04 8.15
C TYR A 346 3.04 28.27 7.33
N ARG A 347 1.95 27.56 7.63
CA ARG A 347 0.66 27.71 6.92
C ARG A 347 0.00 29.08 7.00
N ASN A 348 0.52 29.98 7.84
CA ASN A 348 0.10 31.39 7.91
C ASN A 348 0.89 32.31 6.95
N GLU A 349 1.98 31.82 6.36
CA GLU A 349 2.78 32.54 5.35
C GLU A 349 2.14 32.37 3.96
N THR A 350 0.95 32.97 3.80
CA THR A 350 0.03 32.70 2.68
C THR A 350 0.63 32.93 1.28
N SER A 351 1.69 33.73 1.16
CA SER A 351 2.42 34.00 -0.08
C SER A 351 3.50 32.97 -0.42
N GLN A 352 3.90 32.13 0.53
CA GLN A 352 4.99 31.16 0.40
C GLN A 352 4.53 29.71 0.55
N PHE A 353 3.49 29.46 1.37
CA PHE A 353 3.03 28.12 1.66
C PHE A 353 2.38 27.46 0.42
N PRO A 354 2.80 26.26 0.00
CA PRO A 354 2.33 25.63 -1.23
C PRO A 354 0.99 24.90 -1.02
N TYR A 355 -0.08 25.63 -0.74
CA TYR A 355 -1.43 25.09 -0.49
C TYR A 355 -1.89 24.06 -1.54
N SER A 356 -1.67 24.35 -2.82
CA SER A 356 -1.99 23.49 -3.96
C SER A 356 -1.26 22.15 -3.99
N ALA A 357 -0.18 22.00 -3.22
CA ALA A 357 0.57 20.75 -3.11
C ALA A 357 -0.08 19.73 -2.18
N TYR A 358 -1.00 20.16 -1.31
CA TYR A 358 -1.69 19.35 -0.32
C TYR A 358 -3.18 19.21 -0.67
N HIS A 359 -3.76 18.03 -0.49
CA HIS A 359 -5.22 17.87 -0.45
C HIS A 359 -5.74 18.14 0.96
N LEU A 360 -5.24 17.35 1.92
CA LEU A 360 -5.72 17.30 3.30
C LEU A 360 -4.56 16.90 4.22
N TYR A 361 -4.48 17.57 5.37
CA TYR A 361 -3.87 17.05 6.57
C TYR A 361 -4.98 16.90 7.63
N CYS A 362 -5.02 15.75 8.29
CA CYS A 362 -5.73 15.59 9.55
C CYS A 362 -4.79 15.02 10.61
N SER A 363 -5.02 15.43 11.85
CA SER A 363 -4.13 15.16 12.97
C SER A 363 -4.52 13.89 13.74
N PRO A 364 -3.58 13.26 14.45
CA PRO A 364 -3.90 12.13 15.29
C PRO A 364 -4.63 12.58 16.55
N GLY A 365 -5.76 11.93 16.84
CA GLY A 365 -6.61 12.32 17.96
C GLY A 365 -5.90 12.31 19.31
N ASN A 366 -4.86 11.49 19.48
CA ASN A 366 -4.11 11.30 20.73
C ASN A 366 -2.90 12.23 20.90
N ALA A 367 -2.79 13.29 20.10
CA ALA A 367 -1.78 14.32 20.25
C ALA A 367 -2.05 15.24 21.44
N ASN A 368 -1.02 15.58 22.24
CA ASN A 368 -1.20 16.40 23.44
C ASN A 368 -1.14 17.91 23.17
N TYR A 369 -0.49 18.31 22.08
CA TYR A 369 -0.16 19.70 21.75
C TYR A 369 -0.40 20.00 20.26
N LEU A 370 -1.64 19.86 19.78
CA LEU A 370 -2.00 20.22 18.41
C LEU A 370 -2.02 21.75 18.22
N GLU A 371 -1.55 22.20 17.07
CA GLU A 371 -1.56 23.63 16.71
C GLU A 371 -2.92 23.99 16.09
N GLU A 372 -3.69 24.85 16.74
CA GLU A 372 -4.94 25.37 16.19
C GLU A 372 -4.73 26.27 14.96
N PRO A 373 -5.62 26.22 13.94
CA PRO A 373 -6.77 25.32 13.81
C PRO A 373 -6.34 23.92 13.35
N TYR A 374 -7.04 22.86 13.76
CA TYR A 374 -6.78 21.49 13.29
C TYR A 374 -8.09 20.70 13.16
N ASP A 375 -8.07 19.67 12.31
CA ASP A 375 -9.09 18.60 12.29
C ASP A 375 -8.43 17.28 12.71
N ILE A 376 -9.21 16.35 13.25
CA ILE A 376 -8.74 15.01 13.67
C ILE A 376 -9.14 14.00 12.59
N CYS A 377 -8.29 13.02 12.30
CA CYS A 377 -8.64 11.99 11.31
C CYS A 377 -9.79 11.07 11.75
N ASP A 378 -10.31 10.28 10.81
CA ASP A 378 -11.29 9.22 11.06
C ASP A 378 -10.82 8.27 12.20
N PRO A 379 -11.69 7.89 13.15
CA PRO A 379 -11.28 7.13 14.33
C PRO A 379 -11.70 5.65 14.31
N TYR A 380 -12.56 5.27 13.36
CA TYR A 380 -13.21 3.95 13.31
C TYR A 380 -12.71 3.11 12.13
N SER A 381 -12.06 3.73 11.14
CA SER A 381 -11.47 3.03 9.99
C SER A 381 -10.17 2.28 10.34
N ASN A 382 -9.65 2.41 11.57
CA ASN A 382 -8.38 1.83 12.02
C ASN A 382 -8.41 1.53 13.54
N PRO A 383 -7.79 0.44 14.03
CA PRO A 383 -7.69 0.13 15.46
C PRO A 383 -6.77 1.07 16.27
N GLN A 384 -6.03 1.96 15.61
CA GLN A 384 -5.14 2.96 16.20
C GLN A 384 -5.54 4.36 15.73
N ALA A 385 -5.19 5.40 16.49
CA ALA A 385 -5.39 6.77 16.05
C ALA A 385 -4.72 7.00 14.69
N GLN A 386 -5.37 7.74 13.80
CA GLN A 386 -4.85 7.96 12.45
C GLN A 386 -4.24 9.34 12.29
N GLU A 387 -3.14 9.44 11.56
CA GLU A 387 -2.61 10.70 11.04
C GLU A 387 -2.40 10.55 9.53
N LEU A 388 -2.90 11.52 8.76
CA LEU A 388 -2.97 11.41 7.30
C LEU A 388 -2.50 12.70 6.65
N VAL A 389 -1.54 12.55 5.73
CA VAL A 389 -1.08 13.59 4.82
C VAL A 389 -1.40 13.17 3.40
N GLN A 390 -2.44 13.77 2.82
CA GLN A 390 -2.80 13.62 1.41
C GLN A 390 -2.21 14.79 0.62
N ILE A 391 -1.37 14.47 -0.37
CA ILE A 391 -0.78 15.41 -1.32
C ILE A 391 -1.39 15.26 -2.73
N LEU A 392 -1.22 16.30 -3.54
CA LEU A 392 -1.70 16.39 -4.92
C LEU A 392 -0.52 16.55 -5.89
N PRO A 393 -0.68 16.18 -7.17
CA PRO A 393 0.29 16.43 -8.22
C PRO A 393 0.74 17.90 -8.25
N HIS A 394 2.03 18.13 -8.01
CA HIS A 394 2.58 19.48 -7.84
C HIS A 394 4.09 19.50 -8.11
N PRO A 395 4.67 20.59 -8.66
CA PRO A 395 6.11 20.67 -8.90
C PRO A 395 6.95 20.47 -7.63
N GLU A 396 6.40 20.79 -6.46
CA GLU A 396 7.09 20.62 -5.17
C GLU A 396 7.48 19.16 -4.88
N TRP A 397 6.72 18.20 -5.41
CA TRP A 397 6.95 16.77 -5.25
C TRP A 397 7.66 16.13 -6.45
N ALA A 398 7.67 16.79 -7.62
CA ALA A 398 8.28 16.29 -8.84
C ALA A 398 9.78 15.98 -8.70
N VAL A 399 10.49 16.65 -7.79
CA VAL A 399 11.90 16.34 -7.46
C VAL A 399 12.12 14.93 -6.91
N HIS A 400 11.06 14.31 -6.36
CA HIS A 400 11.02 12.94 -5.86
C HIS A 400 10.40 11.97 -6.88
N GLY A 401 10.28 12.37 -8.15
CA GLY A 401 9.69 11.55 -9.22
C GLY A 401 8.16 11.43 -9.20
N TYR A 402 7.47 12.17 -8.33
CA TYR A 402 6.01 12.19 -8.25
C TYR A 402 5.38 13.04 -9.38
N PRO A 403 4.06 12.86 -9.65
CA PRO A 403 3.30 13.71 -10.57
C PRO A 403 3.53 15.22 -10.35
N GLU A 404 3.85 15.94 -11.43
CA GLU A 404 4.13 17.38 -11.38
C GLU A 404 2.85 18.22 -11.50
N LYS A 405 1.85 17.72 -12.24
CA LYS A 405 0.60 18.42 -12.54
C LYS A 405 -0.60 17.46 -12.51
N GLN A 406 -1.79 18.01 -12.26
CA GLN A 406 -3.03 17.22 -12.31
C GLN A 406 -3.17 16.54 -13.68
N GLY A 407 -3.50 15.24 -13.66
CA GLY A 407 -3.68 14.41 -14.85
C GLY A 407 -2.45 13.59 -15.26
N ASP A 408 -1.26 13.89 -14.71
CA ASP A 408 -0.09 13.01 -14.89
C ASP A 408 -0.35 11.62 -14.27
N GLY A 409 -0.17 10.57 -15.07
CA GLY A 409 -0.41 9.17 -14.66
C GLY A 409 -1.88 8.77 -14.61
N TRP A 410 -2.78 9.58 -15.19
CA TRP A 410 -4.22 9.33 -15.19
C TRP A 410 -4.69 8.63 -16.48
N VAL A 411 -6.00 8.67 -16.76
CA VAL A 411 -6.64 8.00 -17.90
C VAL A 411 -6.02 8.44 -19.23
N GLY A 412 -5.49 7.46 -19.96
CA GLY A 412 -4.79 7.67 -21.25
C GLY A 412 -3.29 7.96 -21.13
N ASP A 413 -2.74 7.98 -19.91
CA ASP A 413 -1.36 8.37 -19.59
C ASP A 413 -0.69 7.30 -18.71
N SER A 414 -0.76 6.05 -19.17
CA SER A 414 -0.09 4.90 -18.55
C SER A 414 1.43 5.12 -18.55
N ARG A 415 2.06 5.05 -17.38
CA ARG A 415 3.52 5.23 -17.27
C ARG A 415 4.14 4.51 -16.07
N THR A 416 5.44 4.29 -16.16
CA THR A 416 6.27 3.78 -15.05
C THR A 416 6.83 4.94 -14.24
N TRP A 417 6.55 4.95 -12.95
CA TRP A 417 7.08 5.87 -11.96
C TRP A 417 8.25 5.24 -11.20
N VAL A 418 9.21 6.08 -10.79
CA VAL A 418 10.21 5.76 -9.77
C VAL A 418 10.11 6.87 -8.72
N LEU A 419 9.34 6.57 -7.67
CA LEU A 419 8.99 7.50 -6.61
C LEU A 419 10.04 7.41 -5.50
N ASP A 420 10.66 8.53 -5.14
CA ASP A 420 11.50 8.64 -3.95
C ASP A 420 10.62 8.83 -2.72
N VAL A 421 9.92 7.74 -2.36
CA VAL A 421 8.96 7.70 -1.25
C VAL A 421 9.67 7.98 0.06
N GLY A 422 10.89 7.48 0.25
CA GLY A 422 11.72 7.79 1.41
C GLY A 422 12.00 9.29 1.52
N ALA A 423 12.60 9.92 0.51
CA ALA A 423 12.95 11.34 0.58
C ALA A 423 11.71 12.26 0.68
N LEU A 424 10.62 11.97 -0.06
CA LEU A 424 9.39 12.73 0.05
C LEU A 424 8.78 12.59 1.46
N SER A 425 8.61 11.35 1.94
CA SER A 425 7.96 11.09 3.23
C SER A 425 8.77 11.60 4.41
N SER A 426 10.09 11.85 4.28
CA SER A 426 10.91 12.58 5.27
C SER A 426 10.65 14.09 5.31
N ARG A 427 10.15 14.70 4.22
CA ARG A 427 9.84 16.14 4.15
C ARG A 427 8.41 16.49 4.58
N LEU A 428 7.50 15.53 4.56
CA LEU A 428 6.13 15.75 5.04
C LEU A 428 6.10 16.08 6.54
N TYR A 429 5.11 16.87 6.95
CA TYR A 429 4.80 17.06 8.35
C TYR A 429 4.16 15.79 8.91
N PHE A 430 4.66 15.31 10.04
CA PHE A 430 3.97 14.34 10.89
C PHE A 430 4.10 14.82 12.34
N TYR A 431 3.03 14.66 13.11
CA TYR A 431 2.88 15.16 14.45
C TYR A 431 3.83 14.44 15.41
N GLN A 432 4.41 15.23 16.29
CA GLN A 432 5.31 14.79 17.33
C GLN A 432 5.15 15.68 18.57
N ASP A 433 4.97 15.08 19.74
CA ASP A 433 4.83 15.80 21.01
C ASP A 433 6.11 16.59 21.36
N LEU A 434 5.94 17.78 21.92
CA LEU A 434 7.04 18.67 22.31
C LEU A 434 7.96 17.99 23.33
N GLY A 435 9.26 18.02 23.06
CA GLY A 435 10.30 17.45 23.94
C GLY A 435 10.58 15.95 23.76
N THR A 436 9.94 15.28 22.80
CA THR A 436 10.26 13.89 22.43
C THR A 436 11.45 13.79 21.46
N GLU A 437 12.11 12.63 21.41
CA GLU A 437 13.22 12.38 20.46
C GLU A 437 12.70 12.34 19.00
N PRO A 438 13.41 12.93 18.00
CA PRO A 438 12.97 12.98 16.61
C PRO A 438 12.52 11.63 16.06
N ALA A 439 11.27 11.55 15.58
CA ALA A 439 10.67 10.29 15.16
C ALA A 439 11.36 9.70 13.90
N ARG A 440 11.81 8.45 14.01
CA ARG A 440 12.21 7.62 12.87
C ARG A 440 10.96 7.20 12.08
N ARG A 441 11.00 7.29 10.75
CA ARG A 441 9.85 7.06 9.86
C ARG A 441 9.98 5.69 9.21
N VAL A 442 9.29 4.70 9.78
CA VAL A 442 9.37 3.29 9.38
C VAL A 442 8.05 2.86 8.74
N TRP A 443 8.10 2.26 7.54
CA TRP A 443 6.94 1.95 6.70
C TRP A 443 6.75 0.45 6.52
N SER A 444 5.76 -0.10 7.24
CA SER A 444 5.38 -1.51 7.21
C SER A 444 4.52 -1.90 6.01
N SER A 445 3.74 -0.99 5.42
CA SER A 445 2.97 -1.22 4.17
C SER A 445 3.32 -0.22 3.07
N ILE A 446 3.16 -0.64 1.80
CA ILE A 446 3.10 0.23 0.61
C ILE A 446 1.87 -0.19 -0.20
N ASN A 447 0.97 0.75 -0.49
CA ASN A 447 -0.35 0.46 -1.07
C ASN A 447 -0.51 1.19 -2.42
N VAL A 448 -1.11 0.53 -3.40
CA VAL A 448 -1.55 1.13 -4.67
C VAL A 448 -2.97 0.67 -4.94
N GLY A 449 -3.90 1.60 -5.17
CA GLY A 449 -5.29 1.26 -5.44
C GLY A 449 -6.22 2.45 -5.37
N THR A 450 -7.49 2.18 -5.06
CA THR A 450 -8.53 3.21 -5.04
C THR A 450 -9.41 3.10 -3.81
N GLU A 451 -9.86 4.27 -3.37
CA GLU A 451 -10.99 4.44 -2.48
C GLU A 451 -12.09 5.15 -3.28
N ILE A 452 -13.29 4.58 -3.30
CA ILE A 452 -14.48 5.25 -3.82
C ILE A 452 -15.27 5.68 -2.59
N TYR A 453 -15.13 6.95 -2.20
CA TYR A 453 -15.87 7.49 -1.06
C TYR A 453 -17.35 7.74 -1.42
N VAL A 454 -18.21 7.65 -0.39
CA VAL A 454 -19.68 7.84 -0.37
C VAL A 454 -20.26 8.49 -1.63
N SER A 455 -20.76 7.66 -2.55
CA SER A 455 -21.47 8.11 -3.76
C SER A 455 -22.97 7.79 -3.71
N SER A 456 -23.79 8.71 -4.24
CA SER A 456 -25.25 8.54 -4.38
C SER A 456 -25.65 7.58 -5.51
N THR A 457 -24.71 7.23 -6.38
CA THR A 457 -24.87 6.29 -7.50
C THR A 457 -23.70 5.31 -7.51
N GLY A 458 -23.90 4.09 -8.00
CA GLY A 458 -22.79 3.14 -8.14
C GLY A 458 -21.70 3.69 -9.06
N MET A 459 -20.49 3.86 -8.53
CA MET A 459 -19.32 4.35 -9.25
C MET A 459 -18.37 3.21 -9.50
N THR A 460 -17.71 3.21 -10.67
CA THR A 460 -16.70 2.21 -11.02
C THR A 460 -15.34 2.86 -11.23
N ALA A 461 -14.30 2.23 -10.72
CA ALA A 461 -12.91 2.52 -11.02
C ALA A 461 -12.23 1.26 -11.56
N GLU A 462 -11.36 1.41 -12.56
CA GLU A 462 -10.62 0.34 -13.21
C GLU A 462 -9.18 0.83 -13.45
N TRP A 463 -8.19 0.03 -13.06
CA TRP A 463 -6.77 0.35 -13.23
C TRP A 463 -5.93 -0.93 -13.26
N SER A 464 -4.69 -0.85 -13.72
CA SER A 464 -3.73 -1.95 -13.62
C SER A 464 -2.37 -1.51 -13.09
N VAL A 465 -1.67 -2.47 -12.52
CA VAL A 465 -0.35 -2.31 -11.88
C VAL A 465 0.59 -3.39 -12.42
N SER A 466 1.77 -3.01 -12.87
CA SER A 466 2.86 -3.92 -13.23
C SER A 466 4.22 -3.36 -12.83
N ASP A 467 5.28 -4.15 -13.00
CA ASP A 467 6.68 -3.76 -12.75
C ASP A 467 6.95 -3.22 -11.34
N PHE A 468 6.09 -3.56 -10.37
CA PHE A 468 6.18 -3.07 -9.00
C PHE A 468 7.45 -3.57 -8.33
N ASP A 469 8.21 -2.65 -7.75
CA ASP A 469 9.42 -2.95 -7.00
C ASP A 469 9.63 -1.93 -5.88
N ILE A 470 10.35 -2.33 -4.85
CA ILE A 470 10.76 -1.45 -3.75
C ILE A 470 12.27 -1.54 -3.66
N LEU A 471 12.92 -0.40 -3.83
CA LEU A 471 14.35 -0.28 -4.03
C LEU A 471 14.98 0.36 -2.78
N VAL A 472 16.01 -0.26 -2.23
CA VAL A 472 16.77 0.23 -1.07
C VAL A 472 18.26 0.26 -1.40
N PRO A 473 19.03 1.23 -0.88
CA PRO A 473 20.50 1.22 -1.00
C PRO A 473 21.12 -0.07 -0.42
N GLU A 474 22.17 -0.57 -1.06
CA GLU A 474 22.84 -1.83 -0.71
C GLU A 474 23.54 -1.79 0.67
N ASP A 475 24.09 -0.65 1.07
CA ASP A 475 24.65 -0.39 2.41
C ASP A 475 23.56 -0.45 3.51
N VAL A 476 22.36 0.06 3.20
CA VAL A 476 21.16 -0.04 4.05
C VAL A 476 20.55 -1.45 4.00
N ALA A 477 20.94 -2.30 3.04
CA ALA A 477 20.53 -3.71 2.99
C ALA A 477 21.46 -4.63 3.78
N SER A 478 22.78 -4.45 3.65
CA SER A 478 23.81 -5.24 4.35
C SER A 478 23.87 -5.01 5.87
N SER A 479 23.27 -3.93 6.37
CA SER A 479 23.07 -3.65 7.79
C SER A 479 21.79 -4.28 8.37
N GLY A 480 20.90 -4.84 7.54
CA GLY A 480 19.83 -5.72 7.98
C GLY A 480 20.38 -7.11 8.27
N VAL A 481 20.16 -7.63 9.49
CA VAL A 481 20.60 -8.97 9.86
C VAL A 481 19.95 -9.99 8.92
N SER A 482 20.77 -10.78 8.23
CA SER A 482 20.30 -11.92 7.44
C SER A 482 19.76 -12.98 8.39
N PHE A 483 18.44 -13.11 8.44
CA PHE A 483 17.76 -14.25 9.06
C PHE A 483 17.37 -15.22 7.95
N ASP A 484 18.16 -16.29 7.81
CA ASP A 484 17.81 -17.50 7.05
C ASP A 484 16.60 -18.24 7.68
#